data_AF-A0A927VX89-F1
#
_entry.id   AF-A0A927VX89-F1
#
_cell.length_a   1.000
_cell.length_b   1.000
_cell.length_c   1.000
_cell.angle_alpha   90.00
_cell.angle_beta   90.00
_cell.angle_gamma   90.00
#
_symmetry.space_group_name_H-M   'P 1'
#
loop_
_entity.id
_entity.type
_entity.pdbx_description
1 polymer ?
#
loop_
_entity_poly.entity_id
_entity_poly.type
_entity_poly.pdbx_seq_one_letter_code
_entity_poly.pdbx_strand_id
1 'polypeptide(L)'
;MAYSLVKFEDFENEDYKKLTESLREKADSLYSMIRLNLQMHSDKGIRSDVLYYLSDNSEVIDEDMNVRKIIAAMTLNENFSEEWYAWVIDYFLGSTHMETNSFDYIISQVKDTSLPLDAIKKVFEENGENYTETIKKIKAMVKGEAATPVKENSDIHGEEAISPEEGSPAEIENQSFFSGSSVTGNIFPALIRAISTPAQTDYEMPENMLSFLSENVSKIRELLDTVSDLSDSTFMKEWKKDKDEIARLNTLVELQKSFVDGQQDKINSLNQALMKAYDDLNKSEAERKMYEKTNVQLAKKIKALQDFMSTDANPECDE
;
A
#
# COMPACT_ATOMS: atom_id res chain seq x y z
N MET A 1 0.19 -29.25 11.70
CA MET A 1 1.45 -30.00 11.72
C MET A 1 2.58 -29.04 12.07
N ALA A 2 3.63 -29.49 12.74
CA ALA A 2 4.83 -28.67 12.94
C ALA A 2 5.63 -28.66 11.63
N TYR A 3 5.92 -27.49 11.07
CA TYR A 3 6.83 -27.33 9.94
C TYR A 3 8.27 -27.18 10.43
N SER A 4 9.25 -27.46 9.57
CA SER A 4 10.66 -27.07 9.79
C SER A 4 11.03 -25.91 8.88
N LEU A 5 12.03 -25.13 9.28
CA LEU A 5 12.59 -24.07 8.42
C LEU A 5 13.77 -24.65 7.64
N VAL A 6 13.66 -24.64 6.31
CA VAL A 6 14.68 -25.06 5.34
C VAL A 6 15.52 -23.84 4.97
N LYS A 7 16.79 -23.85 5.34
CA LYS A 7 17.74 -22.77 5.05
C LYS A 7 18.44 -23.00 3.72
N PHE A 8 19.19 -21.99 3.28
CA PHE A 8 19.98 -22.07 2.05
C PHE A 8 20.93 -23.29 2.04
N GLU A 9 21.58 -23.59 3.16
CA GLU A 9 22.52 -24.71 3.29
C GLU A 9 21.83 -26.07 3.14
N ASP A 10 20.54 -26.13 3.46
CA ASP A 10 19.76 -27.38 3.41
C ASP A 10 19.35 -27.78 2.00
N PHE A 11 19.54 -26.91 1.00
CA PHE A 11 19.12 -27.18 -0.39
C PHE A 11 19.91 -28.32 -1.03
N GLU A 12 21.11 -28.61 -0.51
CA GLU A 12 21.96 -29.71 -0.96
C GLU A 12 21.72 -31.01 -0.17
N ASN A 13 20.93 -30.96 0.92
CA ASN A 13 20.57 -32.15 1.69
C ASN A 13 19.66 -33.06 0.86
N GLU A 14 19.87 -34.38 0.94
CA GLU A 14 19.09 -35.36 0.14
C GLU A 14 17.57 -35.24 0.34
N ASP A 15 17.14 -34.84 1.53
CA ASP A 15 15.73 -34.67 1.89
C ASP A 15 15.02 -33.57 1.09
N TYR A 16 15.74 -32.50 0.71
CA TYR A 16 15.17 -31.35 0.00
C TYR A 16 15.68 -31.18 -1.42
N LYS A 17 16.80 -31.84 -1.76
CA LYS A 17 17.45 -31.74 -3.06
C LYS A 17 16.51 -32.05 -4.23
N LYS A 18 15.68 -33.09 -4.10
CA LYS A 18 14.72 -33.45 -5.16
C LYS A 18 13.66 -32.36 -5.37
N LEU A 19 13.22 -31.69 -4.29
CA LEU A 19 12.24 -30.62 -4.35
C LEU A 19 12.84 -29.37 -5.01
N THR A 20 14.06 -29.01 -4.61
CA THR A 20 14.76 -27.85 -5.16
C THR A 20 15.16 -28.07 -6.62
N GLU A 21 15.54 -29.28 -7.01
CA GLU A 21 15.78 -29.68 -8.41
C GLU A 21 14.49 -29.60 -9.24
N SER A 22 13.37 -30.15 -8.75
CA SER A 22 12.07 -30.04 -9.44
C SER A 22 11.65 -28.58 -9.64
N LEU A 23 11.75 -27.76 -8.59
CA LEU A 23 11.42 -26.34 -8.67
C LEU A 23 12.34 -25.60 -9.66
N ARG A 24 13.63 -25.95 -9.70
CA ARG A 24 14.59 -25.40 -10.67
C ARG A 24 14.25 -25.80 -12.11
N GLU A 25 13.90 -27.05 -12.35
CA GLU A 25 13.58 -27.54 -13.69
C GLU A 25 12.29 -26.92 -14.24
N LYS A 26 11.28 -26.76 -13.39
CA LYS A 26 9.94 -26.35 -13.79
C LYS A 26 9.68 -24.86 -13.65
N ALA A 27 10.36 -24.18 -12.72
CA ALA A 27 10.19 -22.76 -12.43
C ALA A 27 11.54 -22.08 -12.09
N ASP A 28 12.52 -22.19 -13.00
CA ASP A 28 13.92 -21.74 -12.77
C ASP A 28 14.05 -20.30 -12.25
N SER A 29 13.24 -19.36 -12.77
CA SER A 29 13.29 -17.96 -12.30
C SER A 29 12.78 -17.80 -10.86
N LEU A 30 11.74 -18.55 -10.47
CA LEU A 30 11.26 -18.56 -9.08
C LEU A 30 12.29 -19.21 -8.16
N TYR A 31 12.84 -20.37 -8.55
CA TYR A 31 13.93 -21.03 -7.83
C TYR A 31 15.12 -20.09 -7.62
N SER A 32 15.56 -19.41 -8.67
CA SER A 32 16.68 -18.47 -8.63
C SER A 32 16.44 -17.32 -7.66
N MET A 33 15.22 -16.76 -7.62
CA MET A 33 14.85 -15.70 -6.68
C MET A 33 14.81 -16.18 -5.24
N ILE A 34 14.17 -17.32 -4.99
CA ILE A 34 14.11 -17.93 -3.66
C ILE A 34 15.53 -18.18 -3.14
N ARG A 35 16.38 -18.76 -3.99
CA ARG A 35 17.78 -19.02 -3.66
C ARG A 35 18.53 -17.74 -3.31
N LEU A 36 18.41 -16.71 -4.15
CA LEU A 36 19.04 -15.41 -3.91
C LEU A 36 18.56 -14.77 -2.60
N ASN A 37 17.26 -14.81 -2.36
CA ASN A 37 16.63 -14.27 -1.14
C ASN A 37 17.18 -14.95 0.11
N LEU A 38 17.27 -16.29 0.13
CA LEU A 38 17.85 -17.02 1.26
C LEU A 38 19.36 -16.77 1.42
N GLN A 39 20.10 -16.60 0.33
CA GLN A 39 21.52 -16.25 0.39
C GLN A 39 21.76 -14.87 1.02
N MET A 40 20.89 -13.89 0.72
CA MET A 40 20.97 -12.54 1.30
C MET A 40 20.48 -12.49 2.75
N HIS A 41 19.69 -13.46 3.18
CA HIS A 41 19.06 -13.52 4.50
C HIS A 41 19.36 -14.85 5.21
N SER A 42 20.60 -15.02 5.67
CA SER A 42 21.09 -16.27 6.26
C SER A 42 20.41 -16.68 7.57
N ASP A 43 19.74 -15.75 8.25
CA ASP A 43 18.92 -16.01 9.44
C ASP A 43 17.51 -16.54 9.10
N LYS A 44 17.08 -16.44 7.84
CA LYS A 44 15.75 -16.84 7.38
C LYS A 44 15.77 -18.24 6.74
N GLY A 45 14.58 -18.82 6.63
CA GLY A 45 14.36 -20.12 6.00
C GLY A 45 12.93 -20.23 5.48
N ILE A 46 12.73 -21.13 4.51
CA ILE A 46 11.41 -21.42 3.96
C ILE A 46 10.78 -22.49 4.83
N ARG A 47 9.48 -22.39 5.11
CA ARG A 47 8.77 -23.49 5.75
C ARG A 47 8.77 -24.72 4.85
N SER A 48 9.01 -25.89 5.42
CA SER A 48 9.11 -27.14 4.67
C SER A 48 7.85 -27.44 3.88
N ASP A 49 6.66 -27.25 4.47
CA ASP A 49 5.36 -27.42 3.82
C ASP A 49 5.18 -26.50 2.60
N VAL A 50 5.60 -25.24 2.72
CA VAL A 50 5.62 -24.29 1.60
C VAL A 50 6.58 -24.75 0.49
N LEU A 51 7.76 -25.27 0.84
CA LEU A 51 8.70 -25.77 -0.17
C LEU A 51 8.15 -26.99 -0.92
N TYR A 52 7.51 -27.93 -0.21
CA TYR A 52 6.79 -29.05 -0.82
C TYR A 52 5.71 -28.53 -1.77
N TYR A 53 4.85 -27.63 -1.29
CA TYR A 53 3.76 -27.06 -2.07
C TYR A 53 4.25 -26.37 -3.35
N LEU A 54 5.28 -25.52 -3.26
CA LEU A 54 5.83 -24.83 -4.42
C LEU A 54 6.48 -25.78 -5.42
N SER A 55 7.16 -26.82 -4.95
CA SER A 55 7.75 -27.86 -5.82
C SER A 55 6.67 -28.66 -6.56
N ASP A 56 5.58 -29.01 -5.88
CA ASP A 56 4.49 -29.81 -6.45
C ASP A 56 3.64 -29.01 -7.45
N ASN A 57 3.52 -27.69 -7.23
CA ASN A 57 2.68 -26.80 -8.04
C ASN A 57 3.48 -25.89 -8.98
N SER A 58 4.78 -26.12 -9.15
CA SER A 58 5.66 -25.21 -9.90
C SER A 58 5.25 -24.96 -11.35
N GLU A 59 4.53 -25.91 -11.98
CA GLU A 59 4.08 -25.83 -13.38
C GLU A 59 2.90 -24.87 -13.59
N VAL A 60 2.11 -24.63 -12.53
CA VAL A 60 0.95 -23.74 -12.60
C VAL A 60 1.25 -22.33 -12.11
N ILE A 61 2.48 -22.08 -11.63
CA ILE A 61 2.88 -20.75 -11.18
C ILE A 61 3.08 -19.85 -12.39
N ASP A 62 2.37 -18.72 -12.37
CA ASP A 62 2.43 -17.67 -13.40
C ASP A 62 3.88 -17.37 -13.81
N GLU A 63 4.11 -17.25 -15.12
CA GLU A 63 5.41 -16.92 -15.70
C GLU A 63 5.79 -15.45 -15.51
N ASP A 64 4.83 -14.59 -15.14
CA ASP A 64 5.06 -13.18 -14.84
C ASP A 64 6.12 -13.02 -13.75
N MET A 65 7.14 -12.25 -14.09
CA MET A 65 8.32 -12.06 -13.26
C MET A 65 7.99 -11.33 -11.94
N ASN A 66 6.98 -10.45 -11.93
CA ASN A 66 6.57 -9.73 -10.73
C ASN A 66 5.77 -10.63 -9.79
N VAL A 67 4.91 -11.51 -10.33
CA VAL A 67 4.23 -12.53 -9.53
C VAL A 67 5.24 -13.47 -8.86
N ARG A 68 6.22 -13.96 -9.62
CA ARG A 68 7.30 -14.81 -9.07
C ARG A 68 8.13 -14.09 -8.01
N LYS A 69 8.39 -12.79 -8.15
CA LYS A 69 9.04 -11.98 -7.09
C LYS A 69 8.23 -11.93 -5.81
N ILE A 70 6.91 -11.71 -5.92
CA ILE A 70 6.02 -11.67 -4.74
C ILE A 70 6.06 -13.03 -4.03
N ILE A 71 5.85 -14.12 -4.77
CA ILE A 71 5.92 -15.48 -4.22
C ILE A 71 7.27 -15.74 -3.55
N ALA A 72 8.38 -15.40 -4.22
CA ALA A 72 9.72 -15.57 -3.66
C ALA A 72 10.00 -14.70 -2.44
N ALA A 73 9.40 -13.52 -2.33
CA ALA A 73 9.55 -12.64 -1.17
C ALA A 73 8.77 -13.20 0.03
N MET A 74 7.59 -13.78 -0.22
CA MET A 74 6.77 -14.40 0.82
C MET A 74 7.50 -15.54 1.53
N THR A 75 8.34 -16.33 0.83
CA THR A 75 9.03 -17.51 1.41
C THR A 75 9.98 -17.19 2.56
N LEU A 76 10.35 -15.92 2.74
CA LEU A 76 11.18 -15.46 3.86
C LEU A 76 10.40 -15.25 5.16
N ASN A 77 9.07 -15.35 5.14
CA ASN A 77 8.20 -15.10 6.29
C ASN A 77 7.43 -16.36 6.70
N GLU A 78 7.66 -16.81 7.93
CA GLU A 78 7.06 -18.04 8.49
C GLU A 78 5.55 -17.94 8.76
N ASN A 79 4.98 -16.72 8.77
CA ASN A 79 3.54 -16.52 8.94
C ASN A 79 2.74 -17.00 7.72
N PHE A 80 3.36 -17.10 6.54
CA PHE A 80 2.69 -17.59 5.35
C PHE A 80 2.78 -19.13 5.26
N SER A 81 1.64 -19.80 5.42
CA SER A 81 1.48 -21.24 5.20
C SER A 81 1.27 -21.57 3.72
N GLU A 82 1.33 -22.86 3.36
CA GLU A 82 1.01 -23.33 2.01
C GLU A 82 -0.35 -22.81 1.47
N GLU A 83 -1.35 -22.65 2.34
CA GLU A 83 -2.67 -22.10 1.99
C GLU A 83 -2.60 -20.66 1.46
N TRP A 84 -1.65 -19.86 1.95
CA TRP A 84 -1.39 -18.51 1.44
C TRP A 84 -0.84 -18.56 0.02
N TYR A 85 0.11 -19.46 -0.25
CA TYR A 85 0.67 -19.62 -1.58
C TYR A 85 -0.35 -20.12 -2.58
N ALA A 86 -1.16 -21.11 -2.18
CA ALA A 86 -2.26 -21.60 -3.00
C ALA A 86 -3.21 -20.48 -3.40
N TRP A 87 -3.64 -19.67 -2.42
CA TRP A 87 -4.51 -18.54 -2.70
C TRP A 87 -3.86 -17.48 -3.61
N VAL A 88 -2.60 -17.12 -3.37
CA VAL A 88 -1.90 -16.11 -4.19
C VAL A 88 -1.73 -16.60 -5.64
N ILE A 89 -1.37 -17.86 -5.84
CA ILE A 89 -1.22 -18.45 -7.18
C ILE A 89 -2.58 -18.48 -7.87
N ASP A 90 -3.62 -18.98 -7.22
CA ASP A 90 -4.98 -19.01 -7.77
C ASP A 90 -5.50 -17.62 -8.12
N TYR A 91 -5.19 -16.62 -7.30
CA TYR A 91 -5.57 -15.24 -7.52
C TYR A 91 -4.97 -14.66 -8.81
N PHE A 92 -3.68 -14.90 -9.06
CA PHE A 92 -3.01 -14.40 -10.27
C PHE A 92 -3.36 -15.21 -11.54
N LEU A 93 -3.76 -16.48 -11.40
CA LEU A 93 -4.31 -17.26 -12.52
C LEU A 93 -5.71 -16.79 -12.95
N GLY A 94 -6.39 -15.98 -12.15
CA GLY A 94 -7.70 -15.41 -12.46
C GLY A 94 -7.67 -14.40 -13.63
N SER A 95 -8.80 -14.30 -14.35
CA SER A 95 -8.97 -13.39 -15.50
C SER A 95 -8.92 -11.90 -15.16
N THR A 96 -9.12 -11.56 -13.89
CA THR A 96 -9.15 -10.20 -13.38
C THR A 96 -8.43 -10.16 -12.05
N HIS A 97 -7.29 -9.47 -12.04
CA HIS A 97 -6.45 -9.31 -10.85
C HIS A 97 -5.96 -7.87 -10.73
N MET A 98 -5.72 -7.46 -9.49
CA MET A 98 -5.05 -6.21 -9.13
C MET A 98 -3.64 -6.15 -9.70
N GLU A 99 -3.19 -4.95 -10.07
CA GLU A 99 -1.78 -4.72 -10.41
C GLU A 99 -0.83 -5.25 -9.34
N THR A 100 0.24 -5.92 -9.78
CA THR A 100 1.19 -6.63 -8.90
C THR A 100 1.80 -5.73 -7.83
N ASN A 101 2.04 -4.44 -8.12
CA ASN A 101 2.59 -3.49 -7.14
C ASN A 101 1.62 -3.21 -5.97
N SER A 102 0.33 -3.12 -6.28
CA SER A 102 -0.71 -2.91 -5.26
C SER A 102 -0.91 -4.16 -4.43
N PHE A 103 -0.80 -5.35 -5.05
CA PHE A 103 -0.83 -6.62 -4.35
C PHE A 103 0.40 -6.81 -3.44
N ASP A 104 1.60 -6.51 -3.94
CA ASP A 104 2.85 -6.55 -3.16
C ASP A 104 2.76 -5.63 -1.93
N TYR A 105 2.16 -4.44 -2.08
CA TYR A 105 1.86 -3.57 -0.95
C TYR A 105 0.99 -4.27 0.09
N ILE A 106 -0.11 -4.90 -0.30
CA ILE A 106 -0.99 -5.64 0.62
C ILE A 106 -0.21 -6.74 1.36
N ILE A 107 0.54 -7.57 0.64
CA ILE A 107 1.36 -8.63 1.23
C ILE A 107 2.37 -8.04 2.23
N SER A 108 2.98 -6.89 1.90
CA SER A 108 3.92 -6.20 2.77
C SER A 108 3.29 -5.70 4.08
N GLN A 109 1.99 -5.34 4.07
CA GLN A 109 1.28 -4.89 5.26
C GLN A 109 0.89 -6.07 6.17
N VAL A 110 0.53 -7.22 5.59
CA VAL A 110 -0.01 -8.35 6.35
C VAL A 110 1.06 -9.33 6.84
N LYS A 111 2.24 -9.35 6.22
CA LYS A 111 3.32 -10.32 6.53
C LYS A 111 3.74 -10.36 8.00
N ASP A 112 3.69 -9.22 8.71
CA ASP A 112 4.12 -9.11 10.10
C ASP A 112 2.92 -9.04 11.08
N THR A 113 1.75 -9.49 10.61
CA THR A 113 0.48 -9.44 11.37
C THR A 113 -0.06 -10.83 11.64
N SER A 114 -0.94 -10.94 12.64
CA SER A 114 -1.65 -12.19 12.97
C SER A 114 -3.01 -12.31 12.25
N LEU A 115 -3.21 -11.57 11.15
CA LEU A 115 -4.46 -11.61 10.41
C LEU A 115 -4.65 -12.98 9.75
N PRO A 116 -5.80 -13.65 9.96
CA PRO A 116 -6.07 -14.93 9.31
C PRO A 116 -6.33 -14.73 7.82
N LEU A 117 -5.87 -15.69 7.00
CA LEU A 117 -6.04 -15.66 5.54
C LEU A 117 -7.51 -15.48 5.14
N ASP A 118 -8.44 -16.15 5.82
CA ASP A 118 -9.88 -16.05 5.54
C ASP A 118 -10.42 -14.63 5.67
N ALA A 119 -9.92 -13.85 6.63
CA ALA A 119 -10.33 -12.45 6.77
C ALA A 119 -9.87 -11.62 5.56
N ILE A 120 -8.68 -11.91 5.04
CA ILE A 120 -8.11 -11.20 3.89
C ILE A 120 -8.84 -11.61 2.62
N LYS A 121 -9.06 -12.90 2.40
CA LYS A 121 -9.86 -13.43 1.28
C LYS A 121 -11.23 -12.76 1.22
N LYS A 122 -11.91 -12.64 2.37
CA LYS A 122 -13.21 -11.98 2.47
C LYS A 122 -13.18 -10.53 2.00
N VAL A 123 -12.11 -9.78 2.29
CA VAL A 123 -11.97 -8.40 1.80
C VAL A 123 -11.83 -8.37 0.28
N PHE A 124 -11.08 -9.30 -0.32
CA PHE A 124 -10.97 -9.38 -1.78
C PHE A 124 -12.31 -9.76 -2.43
N GLU A 125 -13.04 -10.70 -1.85
CA GLU A 125 -14.38 -11.10 -2.33
C GLU A 125 -15.42 -9.97 -2.22
N GLU A 126 -15.41 -9.21 -1.13
CA GLU A 126 -16.39 -8.14 -0.88
C GLU A 126 -16.21 -6.94 -1.84
N ASN A 127 -14.98 -6.62 -2.22
CA ASN A 127 -14.69 -5.39 -2.96
C ASN A 127 -14.35 -5.63 -4.44
N GLY A 128 -14.17 -6.88 -4.87
CA GLY A 128 -13.92 -7.24 -6.27
C GLY A 128 -12.78 -6.45 -6.89
N GLU A 129 -13.04 -5.76 -8.00
CA GLU A 129 -12.07 -4.92 -8.73
C GLU A 129 -11.79 -3.57 -8.05
N ASN A 130 -12.49 -3.22 -6.96
CA ASN A 130 -12.23 -1.99 -6.21
C ASN A 130 -11.01 -2.16 -5.28
N TYR A 131 -9.85 -2.19 -5.90
CA TYR A 131 -8.55 -2.38 -5.25
C TYR A 131 -8.26 -1.31 -4.19
N THR A 132 -8.73 -0.09 -4.41
CA THR A 132 -8.67 1.02 -3.46
C THR A 132 -9.34 0.66 -2.14
N GLU A 133 -10.55 0.13 -2.19
CA GLU A 133 -11.31 -0.23 -0.99
C GLU A 133 -10.71 -1.47 -0.30
N THR A 134 -10.23 -2.44 -1.08
CA THR A 134 -9.49 -3.60 -0.56
C THR A 134 -8.30 -3.17 0.29
N ILE A 135 -7.46 -2.26 -0.22
CA ILE A 135 -6.27 -1.83 0.51
C ILE A 135 -6.64 -1.03 1.77
N LYS A 136 -7.63 -0.13 1.68
CA LYS A 136 -8.11 0.64 2.85
C LYS A 136 -8.60 -0.28 3.97
N LYS A 137 -9.43 -1.27 3.65
CA LYS A 137 -9.95 -2.23 4.63
C LYS A 137 -8.85 -3.08 5.25
N ILE A 138 -7.91 -3.59 4.46
CA ILE A 138 -6.77 -4.36 4.99
C ILE A 138 -5.93 -3.49 5.92
N LYS A 139 -5.61 -2.25 5.52
CA LYS A 139 -4.85 -1.32 6.36
C LYS A 139 -5.55 -1.00 7.68
N ALA A 140 -6.86 -0.81 7.67
CA ALA A 140 -7.66 -0.62 8.89
C ALA A 140 -7.60 -1.86 9.80
N MET A 141 -7.75 -3.07 9.23
CA MET A 141 -7.62 -4.33 9.98
C MET A 141 -6.24 -4.48 10.62
N VAL A 142 -5.16 -4.16 9.89
CA VAL A 142 -3.78 -4.21 10.41
C VAL A 142 -3.58 -3.24 11.58
N LYS A 143 -4.21 -2.06 11.53
CA LYS A 143 -4.16 -1.06 12.61
C LYS A 143 -5.07 -1.38 13.80
N GLY A 144 -5.89 -2.43 13.72
CA GLY A 144 -6.91 -2.73 14.72
C GLY A 144 -8.04 -1.71 14.79
N GLU A 145 -8.17 -0.87 13.75
CA GLU A 145 -9.30 0.04 13.60
C GLU A 145 -10.47 -0.79 13.09
N ALA A 146 -11.56 -0.89 13.89
CA ALA A 146 -12.77 -1.56 13.44
C ALA A 146 -13.17 -0.92 12.11
N ALA A 147 -13.21 -1.73 11.04
CA ALA A 147 -13.57 -1.27 9.70
C ALA A 147 -14.88 -0.49 9.81
N THR A 148 -14.79 0.83 9.78
CA THR A 148 -15.96 1.69 9.86
C THR A 148 -16.77 1.36 8.62
N PRO A 149 -18.00 0.85 8.73
CA PRO A 149 -18.84 0.76 7.56
C PRO A 149 -18.95 2.19 7.03
N VAL A 150 -18.50 2.41 5.80
CA VAL A 150 -18.78 3.65 5.10
C VAL A 150 -20.30 3.73 5.06
N LYS A 151 -20.87 4.56 5.94
CA LYS A 151 -22.24 5.01 5.78
C LYS A 151 -22.27 5.70 4.44
N GLU A 152 -22.96 5.11 3.48
CA GLU A 152 -23.64 5.89 2.45
C GLU A 152 -24.56 6.87 3.18
N ASN A 153 -24.03 8.03 3.54
CA ASN A 153 -24.82 9.16 3.97
C ASN A 153 -24.62 10.26 2.95
N SER A 154 -25.66 10.40 2.14
CA SER A 154 -26.19 11.70 1.76
C SER A 154 -25.99 12.77 2.85
N ASP A 155 -25.85 13.99 2.36
CA ASP A 155 -25.89 15.27 3.08
C ASP A 155 -24.53 15.91 3.41
N ILE A 156 -24.18 16.78 2.46
CA ILE A 156 -23.27 17.92 2.55
C ILE A 156 -23.60 18.73 3.81
N HIS A 157 -22.70 18.75 4.80
CA HIS A 157 -22.57 19.88 5.71
C HIS A 157 -21.15 19.99 6.29
N GLY A 158 -20.49 21.10 5.95
CA GLY A 158 -19.45 21.76 6.75
C GLY A 158 -18.05 21.14 6.69
N GLU A 159 -17.28 21.44 5.65
CA GLU A 159 -15.82 21.46 5.77
C GLU A 159 -15.40 22.49 6.82
N GLU A 160 -14.77 22.04 7.90
CA GLU A 160 -13.93 22.88 8.74
C GLU A 160 -12.65 23.18 7.96
N ALA A 161 -12.53 24.45 7.54
CA ALA A 161 -11.43 24.96 6.74
C ALA A 161 -10.10 24.88 7.49
N ILE A 162 -9.12 24.21 6.88
CA ILE A 162 -7.70 24.44 7.18
C ILE A 162 -7.32 25.73 6.44
N SER A 163 -7.04 26.79 7.19
CA SER A 163 -6.55 28.07 6.65
C SER A 163 -5.25 27.89 5.86
N PRO A 164 -5.17 28.38 4.61
CA PRO A 164 -3.89 28.67 3.95
C PRO A 164 -3.49 30.13 4.20
N GLU A 165 -2.21 30.33 4.48
CA GLU A 165 -1.54 31.63 4.57
C GLU A 165 -1.70 32.47 3.30
N GLU A 166 -1.74 33.79 3.54
CA GLU A 166 -1.96 34.86 2.58
C GLU A 166 -0.92 34.90 1.45
N GLY A 167 -1.40 34.82 0.21
CA GLY A 167 -0.70 35.23 -1.01
C GLY A 167 -1.69 35.92 -1.95
N SER A 168 -1.40 37.17 -2.30
CA SER A 168 -2.21 38.15 -3.02
C SER A 168 -3.11 37.62 -4.16
N PRO A 169 -4.34 38.15 -4.35
CA PRO A 169 -5.30 37.63 -5.30
C PRO A 169 -4.93 38.02 -6.74
N ALA A 170 -4.72 37.02 -7.59
CA ALA A 170 -4.82 37.21 -9.04
C ALA A 170 -6.31 37.43 -9.37
N GLU A 171 -6.62 38.57 -9.97
CA GLU A 171 -7.94 38.90 -10.51
C GLU A 171 -8.35 37.84 -11.54
N ILE A 172 -9.26 36.94 -11.14
CA ILE A 172 -10.03 36.18 -12.10
C ILE A 172 -11.19 37.09 -12.51
N GLU A 173 -11.04 37.65 -13.69
CA GLU A 173 -12.06 38.38 -14.43
C GLU A 173 -13.30 37.48 -14.54
N ASN A 174 -14.30 37.72 -13.69
CA ASN A 174 -15.62 37.13 -13.84
C ASN A 174 -16.24 37.71 -15.12
N GLN A 175 -16.05 37.01 -16.24
CA GLN A 175 -16.93 37.20 -17.39
C GLN A 175 -18.35 36.86 -16.97
N SER A 176 -19.13 37.91 -16.72
CA SER A 176 -20.57 37.83 -16.53
C SER A 176 -21.21 37.17 -17.75
N PHE A 177 -21.60 35.91 -17.65
CA PHE A 177 -22.37 35.25 -18.72
C PHE A 177 -23.89 35.19 -18.45
N PHE A 178 -24.39 35.91 -17.44
CA PHE A 178 -25.83 36.14 -17.25
C PHE A 178 -26.12 37.58 -16.82
N SER A 179 -25.79 38.54 -17.68
CA SER A 179 -26.44 39.85 -17.69
C SER A 179 -27.58 39.83 -18.73
N GLY A 180 -28.74 39.31 -18.33
CA GLY A 180 -29.85 39.14 -19.27
C GLY A 180 -31.18 38.76 -18.61
N SER A 181 -31.82 39.76 -17.99
CA SER A 181 -33.21 39.76 -17.49
C SER A 181 -33.54 38.79 -16.35
N SER A 182 -33.85 39.38 -15.19
CA SER A 182 -34.56 38.72 -14.07
C SER A 182 -35.98 38.30 -14.54
N VAL A 183 -36.08 37.15 -15.21
CA VAL A 183 -37.36 36.51 -15.56
C VAL A 183 -38.01 35.90 -14.31
N THR A 184 -37.21 35.38 -13.37
CA THR A 184 -37.69 34.76 -12.12
C THR A 184 -38.21 35.77 -11.08
N GLY A 185 -37.66 37.00 -11.03
CA GLY A 185 -38.04 38.01 -10.04
C GLY A 185 -39.46 38.59 -10.20
N ASN A 186 -40.07 38.49 -11.39
CA ASN A 186 -41.39 39.07 -11.68
C ASN A 186 -42.54 38.06 -11.69
N ILE A 187 -42.26 36.75 -11.76
CA ILE A 187 -43.30 35.70 -11.89
C ILE A 187 -44.03 35.50 -10.55
N PHE A 188 -43.29 35.38 -9.46
CA PHE A 188 -43.88 35.14 -8.13
C PHE A 188 -44.77 36.28 -7.64
N PRO A 189 -44.36 37.57 -7.72
CA PRO A 189 -45.22 38.68 -7.33
C PRO A 189 -46.49 38.81 -8.18
N ALA A 190 -46.42 38.50 -9.49
CA ALA A 190 -47.57 38.54 -10.39
C ALA A 190 -48.56 37.39 -10.10
N LEU A 191 -48.05 36.19 -9.80
CA LEU A 191 -48.86 35.03 -9.42
C LEU A 191 -49.57 35.26 -8.07
N ILE A 192 -48.84 35.78 -7.08
CA ILE A 192 -49.39 36.13 -5.76
C ILE A 192 -50.49 37.19 -5.92
N ARG A 193 -50.27 38.22 -6.76
CA ARG A 193 -51.27 39.27 -7.02
C ARG A 193 -52.53 38.72 -7.71
N ALA A 194 -52.39 37.81 -8.68
CA ALA A 194 -53.53 37.18 -9.35
C ALA A 194 -54.36 36.29 -8.40
N ILE A 195 -53.70 35.54 -7.50
CA ILE A 195 -54.37 34.65 -6.53
C ILE A 195 -54.98 35.46 -5.36
N SER A 196 -54.40 36.61 -5.01
CA SER A 196 -54.85 37.44 -3.88
C SER A 196 -56.00 38.39 -4.24
N THR A 197 -56.48 38.42 -5.49
CA THR A 197 -57.59 39.30 -5.88
C THR A 197 -58.91 38.59 -5.54
N PRO A 198 -59.76 39.13 -4.65
CA PRO A 198 -61.02 38.49 -4.31
C PRO A 198 -61.92 38.41 -5.53
N ALA A 199 -62.51 37.23 -5.77
CA ALA A 199 -63.51 37.02 -6.82
C ALA A 199 -64.75 37.88 -6.52
N GLN A 200 -64.77 39.10 -7.05
CA GLN A 200 -66.00 39.86 -7.19
C GLN A 200 -66.25 40.14 -8.66
N THR A 201 -67.39 39.59 -9.11
CA THR A 201 -68.05 39.73 -10.42
C THR A 201 -67.43 38.97 -11.59
N ASP A 202 -68.29 38.49 -12.49
CA ASP A 202 -68.00 37.69 -13.69
C ASP A 202 -66.93 38.35 -14.58
N TYR A 203 -65.67 38.18 -14.21
CA TYR A 203 -64.53 38.67 -14.96
C TYR A 203 -63.93 37.48 -15.71
N GLU A 204 -64.18 37.40 -17.01
CA GLU A 204 -63.32 36.62 -17.89
C GLU A 204 -61.89 37.10 -17.65
N MET A 205 -61.02 36.18 -17.24
CA MET A 205 -59.58 36.45 -17.12
C MET A 205 -59.14 37.12 -18.43
N PRO A 206 -58.68 38.39 -18.41
CA PRO A 206 -58.44 39.08 -19.65
C PRO A 206 -57.35 38.31 -20.41
N GLU A 207 -57.57 38.14 -21.71
CA GLU A 207 -56.84 37.19 -22.58
C GLU A 207 -55.31 37.39 -22.54
N ASN A 208 -54.89 38.62 -22.22
CA ASN A 208 -53.51 39.05 -21.99
C ASN A 208 -52.87 38.47 -20.72
N MET A 209 -53.65 38.13 -19.69
CA MET A 209 -53.17 37.53 -18.43
C MET A 209 -53.04 36.01 -18.57
N LEU A 210 -53.97 35.38 -19.31
CA LEU A 210 -53.88 33.97 -19.70
C LEU A 210 -52.70 33.72 -20.65
N SER A 211 -52.48 34.60 -21.63
CA SER A 211 -51.32 34.50 -22.52
C SER A 211 -50.01 34.67 -21.74
N PHE A 212 -49.94 35.63 -20.82
CA PHE A 212 -48.78 35.83 -19.94
C PHE A 212 -48.48 34.61 -19.06
N LEU A 213 -49.50 33.99 -18.47
CA LEU A 213 -49.33 32.77 -17.67
C LEU A 213 -48.89 31.59 -18.53
N SER A 214 -49.51 31.39 -19.70
CA SER A 214 -49.15 30.33 -20.65
C SER A 214 -47.72 30.46 -21.16
N GLU A 215 -47.29 31.68 -21.49
CA GLU A 215 -45.93 31.96 -21.96
C GLU A 215 -44.90 31.68 -20.87
N ASN A 216 -45.18 32.05 -19.61
CA ASN A 216 -44.29 31.77 -18.50
C ASN A 216 -44.24 30.28 -18.12
N VAL A 217 -45.37 29.58 -18.15
CA VAL A 217 -45.41 28.12 -17.95
C VAL A 217 -44.63 27.40 -19.05
N SER A 218 -44.71 27.89 -20.29
CA SER A 218 -43.96 27.33 -21.42
C SER A 218 -42.44 27.52 -21.23
N LYS A 219 -42.00 28.73 -20.83
CA LYS A 219 -40.59 29.01 -20.52
C LYS A 219 -40.04 28.18 -19.35
N ILE A 220 -40.86 27.96 -18.31
CA ILE A 220 -40.49 27.08 -17.18
C ILE A 220 -40.33 25.64 -17.65
N ARG A 221 -41.22 25.16 -18.52
CA ARG A 221 -41.16 23.80 -19.06
C ARG A 221 -39.93 23.59 -19.93
N GLU A 222 -39.61 24.58 -20.77
CA GLU A 222 -38.43 24.57 -21.63
C GLU A 222 -37.13 24.53 -20.81
N LEU A 223 -37.05 25.31 -19.72
CA LEU A 223 -35.93 25.25 -18.77
C LEU A 223 -35.85 23.89 -18.06
N LEU A 224 -36.99 23.30 -17.68
CA LEU A 224 -37.03 22.01 -17.01
C LEU A 224 -36.55 20.89 -17.93
N ASP A 225 -36.98 20.89 -19.19
CA ASP A 225 -36.55 19.93 -20.21
C ASP A 225 -35.04 20.08 -20.50
N THR A 226 -34.54 21.32 -20.57
CA THR A 226 -33.09 21.58 -20.75
C THR A 226 -32.25 21.06 -19.58
N VAL A 227 -32.73 21.23 -18.34
CA VAL A 227 -32.07 20.70 -17.13
C VAL A 227 -32.12 19.17 -17.11
N SER A 228 -33.23 18.58 -17.53
CA SER A 228 -33.39 17.12 -17.61
C SER A 228 -32.45 16.52 -18.66
N ASP A 229 -32.33 17.15 -19.84
CA ASP A 229 -31.40 16.75 -20.90
C ASP A 229 -29.93 16.90 -20.46
N LEU A 230 -29.61 17.95 -19.68
CA LEU A 230 -28.28 18.09 -19.08
C LEU A 230 -27.98 16.98 -18.07
N SER A 231 -28.98 16.51 -17.32
CA SER A 231 -28.81 15.42 -16.35
C SER A 231 -28.52 14.07 -17.02
N ASP A 232 -29.09 13.83 -18.21
CA ASP A 232 -28.85 12.65 -19.05
C ASP A 232 -27.66 12.80 -20.02
N SER A 233 -27.10 14.02 -20.09
CA SER A 233 -26.05 14.35 -21.05
C SER A 233 -24.76 13.56 -20.83
N THR A 234 -24.06 13.31 -21.93
CA THR A 234 -22.72 12.71 -21.96
C THR A 234 -21.76 13.43 -21.00
N PHE A 235 -21.90 14.75 -20.85
CA PHE A 235 -21.11 15.57 -19.94
C PHE A 235 -21.25 15.13 -18.47
N MET A 236 -22.46 14.87 -17.96
CA MET A 236 -22.64 14.43 -16.57
C MET A 236 -22.07 13.02 -16.34
N LYS A 237 -22.12 12.15 -17.36
CA LYS A 237 -21.49 10.82 -17.30
C LYS A 237 -19.97 10.91 -17.32
N GLU A 238 -19.40 11.75 -18.17
CA GLU A 238 -17.96 12.03 -18.22
C GLU A 238 -17.48 12.66 -16.90
N TRP A 239 -18.19 13.67 -16.38
CA TRP A 239 -17.86 14.28 -15.09
C TRP A 239 -17.88 13.27 -13.94
N LYS A 240 -18.87 12.36 -13.92
CA LYS A 240 -18.93 11.31 -12.90
C LYS A 240 -17.75 10.34 -13.03
N LYS A 241 -17.41 9.93 -14.25
CA LYS A 241 -16.23 9.10 -14.53
C LYS A 241 -14.93 9.79 -14.09
N ASP A 242 -14.78 11.07 -14.39
CA ASP A 242 -13.59 11.85 -13.99
C ASP A 242 -13.53 12.01 -12.47
N LYS A 243 -14.66 12.21 -11.81
CA LYS A 243 -14.75 12.24 -10.35
C LYS A 243 -14.28 10.91 -9.73
N ASP A 244 -14.74 9.78 -10.29
CA ASP A 244 -14.35 8.46 -9.82
C ASP A 244 -12.85 8.19 -10.07
N GLU A 245 -12.31 8.62 -11.22
CA GLU A 245 -10.87 8.50 -11.51
C GLU A 245 -10.02 9.40 -10.61
N ILE A 246 -10.45 10.62 -10.29
CA ILE A 246 -9.78 11.48 -9.31
C ILE A 246 -9.75 10.81 -7.93
N ALA A 247 -10.85 10.19 -7.50
CA ALA A 247 -10.89 9.47 -6.23
C ALA A 247 -9.92 8.28 -6.21
N ARG A 248 -9.83 7.55 -7.33
CA ARG A 248 -8.87 6.46 -7.53
C ARG A 248 -7.42 6.97 -7.46
N LEU A 249 -7.11 8.05 -8.19
CA LEU A 249 -5.79 8.68 -8.22
C LEU A 249 -5.37 9.21 -6.84
N ASN A 250 -6.26 9.89 -6.13
CA ASN A 250 -5.98 10.37 -4.76
C ASN A 250 -5.66 9.21 -3.81
N THR A 251 -6.39 8.10 -3.92
CA THR A 251 -6.07 6.91 -3.13
C THR A 251 -4.70 6.36 -3.52
N LEU A 252 -4.37 6.26 -4.82
CA LEU A 252 -3.05 5.82 -5.26
C LEU A 252 -1.93 6.71 -4.70
N VAL A 253 -2.14 8.02 -4.64
CA VAL A 253 -1.18 8.95 -4.03
C VAL A 253 -1.06 8.70 -2.52
N GLU A 254 -2.15 8.50 -1.80
CA GLU A 254 -2.12 8.15 -0.37
C GLU A 254 -1.40 6.83 -0.11
N LEU A 255 -1.59 5.85 -0.99
CA LEU A 255 -0.89 4.56 -0.95
C LEU A 255 0.60 4.74 -1.16
N GLN A 256 1.00 5.42 -2.23
CA GLN A 256 2.39 5.74 -2.52
C GLN A 256 3.03 6.49 -1.36
N LYS A 257 2.35 7.49 -0.80
CA LYS A 257 2.82 8.23 0.36
C LYS A 257 3.05 7.29 1.54
N SER A 258 2.09 6.43 1.87
CA SER A 258 2.23 5.51 2.99
C SER A 258 3.32 4.45 2.78
N PHE A 259 3.56 4.02 1.54
CA PHE A 259 4.66 3.14 1.19
C PHE A 259 6.02 3.84 1.40
N VAL A 260 6.13 5.08 0.93
CA VAL A 260 7.33 5.92 1.12
C VAL A 260 7.58 6.15 2.62
N ASP A 261 6.55 6.47 3.40
CA ASP A 261 6.66 6.66 4.85
C ASP A 261 7.18 5.37 5.52
N GLY A 262 6.62 4.21 5.16
CA GLY A 262 7.08 2.92 5.69
C GLY A 262 8.52 2.55 5.28
N GLN A 263 8.92 2.90 4.04
CA GLN A 263 10.32 2.75 3.61
C GLN A 263 11.25 3.68 4.41
N GLN A 264 10.81 4.91 4.69
CA GLN A 264 11.58 5.86 5.47
C GLN A 264 11.77 5.38 6.92
N ASP A 265 10.75 4.79 7.54
CA ASP A 265 10.86 4.17 8.87
C ASP A 265 11.86 3.02 8.88
N LYS A 266 11.85 2.18 7.84
CA LYS A 266 12.82 1.09 7.69
C LYS A 266 14.26 1.62 7.52
N ILE A 267 14.45 2.69 6.74
CA ILE A 267 15.75 3.36 6.60
C ILE A 267 16.23 3.88 7.95
N ASN A 268 15.33 4.50 8.73
CA ASN A 268 15.66 5.01 10.05
C ASN A 268 16.09 3.90 11.01
N SER A 269 15.38 2.75 11.01
CA SER A 269 15.74 1.58 11.80
C SER A 269 17.09 0.99 11.41
N LEU A 270 17.36 0.85 10.10
CA LEU A 270 18.64 0.35 9.60
C LEU A 270 19.80 1.29 9.96
N ASN A 271 19.59 2.60 9.88
CA ASN A 271 20.61 3.58 10.29
C ASN A 271 20.95 3.46 11.79
N GLN A 272 19.94 3.23 12.65
CA GLN A 272 20.18 3.00 14.08
C GLN A 272 20.96 1.69 14.33
N ALA A 273 20.59 0.61 13.63
CA ALA A 273 21.30 -0.66 13.74
C ALA A 273 22.77 -0.53 13.27
N LEU A 274 23.01 0.23 12.20
CA LEU A 274 24.34 0.49 11.67
C LEU A 274 25.19 1.33 12.63
N MET A 275 24.61 2.35 13.28
CA MET A 275 25.31 3.10 14.33
C MET A 275 25.74 2.19 15.48
N LYS A 276 24.84 1.32 15.95
CA LYS A 276 25.14 0.38 17.03
C LYS A 276 26.27 -0.59 16.63
N ALA A 277 26.21 -1.14 15.42
CA ALA A 277 27.25 -2.01 14.91
C ALA A 277 28.61 -1.30 14.79
N TYR A 278 28.61 -0.02 14.41
CA TYR A 278 29.82 0.80 14.36
C TYR A 278 30.43 1.04 15.75
N ASP A 279 29.59 1.29 16.76
CA ASP A 279 30.03 1.43 18.15
C ASP A 279 30.62 0.12 18.71
N ASP A 280 29.96 -1.01 18.44
CA ASP A 280 30.43 -2.33 18.84
C ASP A 280 31.77 -2.68 18.16
N LEU A 281 31.92 -2.34 16.88
CA LEU A 281 33.17 -2.52 16.14
C LEU A 281 34.31 -1.68 16.75
N ASN A 282 34.06 -0.39 17.03
CA ASN A 282 35.05 0.49 17.64
C ASN A 282 35.50 -0.03 19.01
N LYS A 283 34.55 -0.53 19.82
CA LYS A 283 34.86 -1.14 21.11
C LYS A 283 35.71 -2.40 20.95
N SER A 284 35.34 -3.28 20.03
CA SER A 284 36.09 -4.50 19.71
C SER A 284 37.51 -4.19 19.21
N GLU A 285 37.68 -3.17 18.36
CA GLU A 285 39.01 -2.73 17.92
C GLU A 285 39.87 -2.18 19.07
N ALA A 286 39.27 -1.43 19.99
CA ALA A 286 39.97 -0.93 21.17
C ALA A 286 40.45 -2.08 22.07
N GLU A 287 39.61 -3.08 22.31
CA GLU A 287 39.95 -4.29 23.04
C GLU A 287 41.07 -5.08 22.32
N ARG A 288 40.96 -5.28 21.00
CA ARG A 288 41.99 -5.95 20.20
C ARG A 288 43.36 -5.27 20.34
N LYS A 289 43.41 -3.94 20.21
CA LYS A 289 44.65 -3.16 20.39
C LYS A 289 45.22 -3.29 21.80
N MET A 290 44.37 -3.42 22.82
CA MET A 290 44.80 -3.65 24.20
C MET A 290 45.43 -5.04 24.36
N TYR A 291 44.78 -6.10 23.86
CA TYR A 291 45.33 -7.45 23.89
C TYR A 291 46.65 -7.56 23.13
N GLU A 292 46.76 -6.90 21.97
CA GLU A 292 47.98 -6.88 21.17
C GLU A 292 49.15 -6.25 21.94
N LYS A 293 48.92 -5.12 22.61
CA LYS A 293 49.93 -4.49 23.50
C LYS A 293 50.37 -5.43 24.63
N THR A 294 49.42 -6.09 25.28
CA THR A 294 49.69 -7.02 26.39
C THR A 294 50.50 -8.22 25.91
N ASN A 295 50.15 -8.80 24.75
CA ASN A 295 50.87 -9.92 24.15
C ASN A 295 52.31 -9.54 23.77
N VAL A 296 52.53 -8.34 23.23
CA VAL A 296 53.90 -7.84 22.96
C VAL A 296 54.72 -7.73 24.25
N GLN A 297 54.12 -7.25 25.35
CA GLN A 297 54.80 -7.17 26.65
C GLN A 297 55.12 -8.56 27.23
N LEU A 298 54.17 -9.50 27.15
CA LEU A 298 54.37 -10.88 27.57
C LEU A 298 55.48 -11.56 26.77
N ALA A 299 55.49 -11.40 25.44
CA ALA A 299 56.54 -11.93 24.57
C ALA A 299 57.93 -11.40 24.96
N LYS A 300 58.04 -10.10 25.28
CA LYS A 300 59.30 -9.52 25.80
C LYS A 300 59.74 -10.15 27.12
N LYS A 301 58.81 -10.37 28.06
CA LYS A 301 59.11 -11.01 29.35
C LYS A 301 59.52 -12.47 29.19
N ILE A 302 58.84 -13.23 28.33
CA ILE A 302 59.17 -14.62 28.01
C ILE A 302 60.59 -14.69 27.43
N LYS A 303 60.91 -13.80 26.47
CA LYS A 303 62.26 -13.73 25.90
C LYS A 303 63.32 -13.43 26.96
N ALA A 304 63.08 -12.44 27.84
CA ALA A 304 64.02 -12.12 28.92
C ALA A 304 64.24 -13.30 29.88
N LEU A 305 63.21 -14.08 30.19
CA LEU A 305 63.32 -15.29 31.00
C LEU A 305 64.10 -16.40 30.27
N GLN A 306 63.86 -16.59 28.97
CA GLN A 306 64.62 -17.55 28.15
C GLN A 306 66.11 -17.18 28.08
N ASP A 307 66.41 -15.90 27.89
CA ASP A 307 67.77 -15.38 27.88
C ASP A 307 68.44 -15.61 29.25
N PHE A 308 67.76 -15.27 30.35
CA PHE A 308 68.24 -15.51 31.72
C PHE A 308 68.58 -16.99 31.97
N MET A 309 67.63 -17.90 31.66
CA MET A 309 67.83 -19.34 31.81
C MET A 309 68.98 -19.89 30.95
N SER A 310 69.26 -19.27 29.80
CA SER A 310 70.35 -19.68 28.92
C SER A 310 71.72 -19.23 29.44
N THR A 311 71.79 -18.12 30.18
CA THR A 311 73.01 -17.65 30.86
C THR A 311 73.36 -18.45 32.11
N ASP A 312 72.36 -18.90 32.89
CA ASP A 312 72.60 -19.71 34.10
C ASP A 312 72.96 -21.18 33.78
N ALA A 313 72.74 -21.63 32.54
CA ALA A 313 73.04 -22.99 32.10
C ALA A 313 74.52 -23.21 31.69
N ASN A 314 75.38 -22.19 31.77
CA ASN A 314 76.82 -22.33 31.53
C ASN A 314 77.60 -22.01 32.82
N PRO A 315 77.65 -22.93 33.80
CA PRO A 315 78.75 -22.91 34.75
C PRO A 315 79.98 -23.37 33.95
N GLU A 316 80.84 -22.42 33.58
CA GLU A 316 82.24 -22.75 33.34
C GLU A 316 82.76 -23.37 34.65
N CYS A 317 82.66 -24.70 34.74
CA CYS A 317 83.53 -25.51 35.56
C CYS A 317 84.93 -25.39 34.95
N ASP A 318 85.77 -24.62 35.63
CA ASP A 318 87.23 -24.74 35.76
C ASP A 318 87.97 -25.64 34.74
N GLU A 319 88.89 -25.03 33.99
CA GLU A 319 90.29 -25.47 33.96
C GLU A 319 91.18 -24.44 34.68
#